data_AF-A0ABD0QX35-F1
#
_entry.id   AF-A0ABD0QX35-F1
#
_cell.length_a   1.000
_cell.length_b   1.000
_cell.length_c   1.000
_cell.angle_alpha   90.00
_cell.angle_beta   90.00
_cell.angle_gamma   90.00
#
_symmetry.space_group_name_H-M   'P 1'
#
loop_
_entity.id
_entity.type
_entity.pdbx_description
1 polymer ?
#
loop_
_entity_poly.entity_id
_entity_poly.type
_entity_poly.pdbx_seq_one_letter_code
_entity_poly.pdbx_strand_id
1 'polypeptide(L)'
;LTDTIMVFCETKIIFLASKKKVEFLKQVAITKGNENANGIPPITLLVREKNESNKVNFEKMIEAIRGSKEGKTVGVFMKDKFPGEYMKSWSDMITAEGLEKVDISTVVAYTMAVKEDGELVLMKKAAAITSDVFTKFFKERVMEIVDADE
;
A
#
# COMPACT_ATOMS: atom_id res chain seq x y z
N LEU A 1 5.16 4.26 -0.07
CA LEU A 1 5.31 5.04 -1.32
C LEU A 1 4.09 5.96 -1.50
N THR A 2 4.20 7.28 -1.34
CA THR A 2 3.08 8.20 -1.65
C THR A 2 2.77 8.26 -3.15
N ASP A 3 1.65 8.83 -3.61
CA ASP A 3 1.40 9.08 -5.04
C ASP A 3 1.66 7.88 -5.96
N THR A 4 1.27 6.68 -5.53
CA THR A 4 1.53 5.42 -6.24
C THR A 4 0.22 4.64 -6.29
N ILE A 5 -0.10 4.11 -7.47
CA ILE A 5 -1.28 3.28 -7.68
C ILE A 5 -0.79 1.86 -7.95
N MET A 6 -1.40 0.89 -7.27
CA MET A 6 -1.09 -0.52 -7.41
C MET A 6 -2.36 -1.26 -7.79
N VAL A 7 -2.31 -2.03 -8.88
CA VAL A 7 -3.41 -2.86 -9.34
C VAL A 7 -2.92 -4.30 -9.40
N PHE A 8 -3.67 -5.18 -8.74
CA PHE A 8 -3.38 -6.61 -8.68
C PHE A 8 -4.46 -7.35 -9.45
N CYS A 9 -4.10 -7.89 -10.62
CA CYS A 9 -4.96 -8.72 -11.45
C CYS A 9 -4.54 -10.19 -11.34
N GLU A 10 -5.40 -11.08 -11.84
CA GLU A 10 -5.13 -12.53 -11.85
C GLU A 10 -3.83 -12.89 -12.58
N THR A 11 -3.52 -12.21 -13.68
CA THR A 11 -2.39 -12.54 -14.57
C THR A 11 -1.31 -11.46 -14.67
N LYS A 12 -1.47 -10.32 -13.98
CA LYS A 12 -0.47 -9.25 -13.93
C LYS A 12 -0.65 -8.34 -12.73
N ILE A 13 0.44 -7.72 -12.29
CA ILE A 13 0.43 -6.64 -11.31
C ILE A 13 0.91 -5.38 -12.02
N ILE A 14 0.31 -4.23 -11.72
CA ILE A 14 0.71 -2.94 -12.32
C ILE A 14 0.99 -1.94 -11.22
N PHE A 15 2.17 -1.33 -11.24
CA PHE A 15 2.52 -0.19 -10.40
C PHE A 15 2.69 1.06 -11.25
N LEU A 16 1.96 2.12 -10.92
CA LEU A 16 2.11 3.45 -11.51
C LEU A 16 2.67 4.40 -10.45
N ALA A 17 3.92 4.85 -10.64
CA ALA A 17 4.64 5.67 -9.67
C ALA A 17 5.59 6.67 -10.34
N SER A 18 6.17 7.59 -9.58
CA SER A 18 7.18 8.52 -10.13
C SER A 18 8.43 7.78 -10.64
N LYS A 19 9.17 8.38 -11.58
CA LYS A 19 10.40 7.80 -12.17
C LYS A 19 11.38 7.24 -11.12
N LYS A 20 11.62 7.97 -10.03
CA LYS A 20 12.49 7.51 -8.92
C LYS A 20 11.95 6.26 -8.23
N LYS A 21 10.64 6.17 -8.02
CA LYS A 21 9.98 5.01 -7.40
C LYS A 21 9.94 3.82 -8.34
N VAL A 22 9.72 4.05 -9.64
CA VAL A 22 9.82 3.00 -10.66
C VAL A 22 11.23 2.41 -10.69
N GLU A 23 12.28 3.22 -10.62
CA GLU A 23 13.66 2.73 -10.57
C GLU A 23 13.91 1.82 -9.37
N PHE A 24 13.41 2.22 -8.19
CA PHE A 24 13.45 1.39 -6.98
C PHE A 24 12.70 0.06 -7.16
N LEU A 25 11.52 0.10 -7.77
CA LEU A 25 10.65 -1.08 -7.97
C LEU A 25 11.16 -2.06 -9.04
N LYS A 26 12.11 -1.67 -9.89
CA LYS A 26 12.71 -2.59 -10.87
C LYS A 26 13.32 -3.83 -10.20
N GLN A 27 13.85 -3.68 -8.99
CA GLN A 27 14.45 -4.78 -8.23
C GLN A 27 13.47 -5.93 -7.98
N VAL A 28 12.18 -5.63 -7.80
CA VAL A 28 11.14 -6.63 -7.56
C VAL A 28 10.40 -7.06 -8.83
N ALA A 29 10.44 -6.26 -9.90
CA ALA A 29 9.85 -6.60 -11.18
C ALA A 29 10.65 -7.63 -11.99
N ILE A 30 11.94 -7.79 -11.69
CA ILE A 30 12.84 -8.77 -12.31
C ILE A 30 12.71 -10.09 -11.54
N THR A 31 11.60 -10.82 -11.75
CA THR A 31 11.39 -12.17 -11.18
C THR A 31 11.54 -13.30 -12.20
N LYS A 32 12.03 -13.02 -13.42
CA LYS A 32 12.46 -14.09 -14.33
C LYS A 32 13.67 -14.82 -13.73
N GLY A 33 13.42 -15.97 -13.11
CA GLY A 33 14.45 -16.88 -12.59
C GLY A 33 14.60 -16.95 -11.07
N ASN A 34 13.74 -16.30 -10.29
CA ASN A 34 13.74 -16.48 -8.83
C ASN A 34 12.87 -17.70 -8.48
N GLU A 35 13.45 -18.69 -7.80
CA GLU A 35 12.77 -19.93 -7.37
C GLU A 35 11.53 -19.64 -6.48
N ASN A 36 11.49 -18.43 -5.88
CA ASN A 36 10.42 -17.91 -5.03
C ASN A 36 9.32 -17.13 -5.77
N ALA A 37 9.39 -16.98 -7.11
CA ALA A 37 8.38 -16.27 -7.90
C ALA A 37 7.19 -17.16 -8.32
N ASN A 38 7.20 -18.45 -7.93
CA ASN A 38 6.16 -19.41 -8.29
C ASN A 38 4.80 -18.94 -7.76
N GLY A 39 3.89 -18.63 -8.69
CA GLY A 39 2.51 -18.21 -8.39
C GLY A 39 2.26 -16.70 -8.31
N ILE A 40 3.29 -15.86 -8.50
CA ILE A 40 3.11 -14.39 -8.50
C ILE A 40 3.03 -13.89 -9.95
N PRO A 41 1.99 -13.12 -10.32
CA PRO A 41 1.88 -12.56 -11.66
C PRO A 41 3.00 -11.56 -11.99
N PRO A 42 3.38 -11.42 -13.27
CA PRO A 42 4.41 -10.47 -13.69
C PRO A 42 4.06 -9.02 -13.33
N ILE A 43 5.06 -8.27 -12.90
CA ILE A 43 4.93 -6.86 -12.50
C ILE A 43 5.23 -5.96 -13.70
N THR A 44 4.25 -5.14 -14.09
CA THR A 44 4.39 -4.05 -15.05
C THR A 44 4.61 -2.74 -14.30
N LEU A 45 5.65 -1.99 -14.66
CA LEU A 45 5.94 -0.69 -14.07
C LEU A 45 5.60 0.42 -15.06
N LEU A 46 4.72 1.34 -14.65
CA LEU A 46 4.35 2.54 -15.38
C LEU A 46 4.92 3.78 -14.68
N VAL A 47 5.43 4.72 -15.46
CA VAL A 47 5.95 5.99 -14.94
C VAL A 47 4.81 7.02 -14.95
N ARG A 48 4.59 7.64 -13.79
CA ARG A 48 3.67 8.77 -13.63
C ARG A 48 4.29 10.02 -14.22
N GLU A 49 3.56 10.64 -15.13
CA GLU A 49 3.93 11.93 -15.71
C GLU A 49 3.51 13.07 -14.77
N LYS A 50 4.41 14.05 -14.58
CA LYS A 50 4.18 15.17 -13.66
C LYS A 50 3.45 16.34 -14.30
N ASN A 51 3.72 16.59 -15.57
CA ASN A 51 3.26 17.78 -16.29
C ASN A 51 2.25 17.44 -17.40
N GLU A 52 1.91 16.16 -17.53
CA GLU A 52 1.01 15.65 -18.57
C GLU A 52 -0.10 14.82 -17.92
N SER A 53 -1.19 14.65 -18.67
CA SER A 53 -2.30 13.81 -18.24
C SER A 53 -1.86 12.34 -18.11
N ASN A 54 -2.17 11.71 -16.98
CA ASN A 54 -1.91 10.28 -16.78
C ASN A 54 -3.05 9.39 -17.33
N LYS A 55 -3.97 9.96 -18.12
CA LYS A 55 -5.15 9.26 -18.65
C LYS A 55 -4.80 7.96 -19.37
N VAL A 56 -3.78 7.97 -20.23
CA VAL A 56 -3.33 6.76 -20.96
C VAL A 56 -2.87 5.65 -20.01
N ASN A 57 -2.17 6.01 -18.93
CA ASN A 57 -1.74 5.02 -17.93
C ASN A 57 -2.95 4.50 -17.13
N PHE A 58 -3.90 5.36 -16.80
CA PHE A 58 -5.13 4.92 -16.13
C PHE A 58 -5.96 4.00 -17.02
N GLU A 59 -6.14 4.32 -18.31
CA GLU A 59 -6.84 3.47 -19.28
C GLU A 59 -6.21 2.07 -19.37
N LYS A 60 -4.87 1.97 -19.44
CA LYS A 60 -4.15 0.68 -19.40
C LYS A 60 -4.44 -0.11 -18.11
N MET A 61 -4.58 0.58 -16.98
CA MET A 61 -4.89 -0.06 -15.70
C MET A 61 -6.36 -0.51 -15.63
N ILE A 62 -7.29 0.28 -16.15
CA ILE A 62 -8.70 -0.09 -16.29
C ILE A 62 -8.85 -1.31 -17.21
N GLU A 63 -8.19 -1.30 -18.36
CA GLU A 63 -8.19 -2.43 -19.30
C GLU A 63 -7.68 -3.72 -18.60
N ALA A 64 -6.62 -3.60 -17.80
CA ALA A 64 -6.11 -4.71 -17.00
C ALA A 64 -7.11 -5.22 -15.95
N ILE A 65 -7.86 -4.31 -15.29
CA ILE A 65 -8.92 -4.69 -14.34
C ILE A 65 -10.05 -5.42 -15.08
N ARG A 66 -10.50 -4.89 -16.23
CA ARG A 66 -11.57 -5.50 -17.05
C ARG A 66 -11.19 -6.87 -17.58
N GLY A 67 -9.92 -7.07 -17.93
CA GLY A 67 -9.41 -8.37 -18.37
C GLY A 67 -9.10 -9.35 -17.25
N SER A 68 -9.32 -9.00 -15.98
CA SER A 68 -9.02 -9.84 -14.82
C SER A 68 -10.29 -10.50 -14.28
N LYS A 69 -10.34 -11.83 -14.23
CA LYS A 69 -11.54 -12.60 -13.85
C LYS A 69 -12.76 -12.10 -14.63
N GLU A 70 -13.85 -11.76 -13.94
CA GLU A 70 -15.06 -11.22 -14.57
C GLU A 70 -14.98 -9.73 -14.93
N GLY A 71 -13.97 -8.99 -14.46
CA GLY A 71 -13.76 -7.58 -14.82
C GLY A 71 -14.84 -6.58 -14.35
N LYS A 72 -15.69 -6.98 -13.40
CA LYS A 72 -16.82 -6.16 -12.89
C LYS A 72 -16.57 -5.56 -11.51
N THR A 73 -15.81 -6.27 -10.68
CA THR A 73 -15.66 -5.95 -9.25
C THR A 73 -14.19 -5.70 -8.93
N VAL A 74 -13.93 -4.67 -8.14
CA VAL A 74 -12.60 -4.29 -7.67
C VAL A 74 -12.57 -4.20 -6.15
N GLY A 75 -11.59 -4.88 -5.54
CA GLY A 75 -11.32 -4.76 -4.11
C GLY A 75 -10.59 -3.45 -3.81
N VAL A 76 -11.07 -2.68 -2.85
CA VAL A 76 -10.49 -1.40 -2.43
C VAL A 76 -10.48 -1.28 -0.90
N PHE A 77 -9.63 -0.39 -0.36
CA PHE A 77 -9.76 0.05 1.04
C PHE A 77 -10.70 1.25 1.07
N MET A 78 -11.98 1.04 1.41
CA MET A 78 -12.99 2.10 1.29
C MET A 78 -12.77 3.31 2.22
N LYS A 79 -12.04 3.09 3.32
CA LYS A 79 -11.73 4.13 4.31
C LYS A 79 -10.54 5.00 3.90
N ASP A 80 -9.75 4.57 2.92
CA ASP A 80 -8.56 5.28 2.49
C ASP A 80 -8.93 6.44 1.56
N LYS A 81 -8.70 7.67 2.03
CA LYS A 81 -8.91 8.89 1.26
C LYS A 81 -7.62 9.68 1.21
N PHE A 82 -6.91 9.55 0.11
CA PHE A 82 -5.67 10.30 -0.12
C PHE A 82 -5.97 11.67 -0.75
N PRO A 83 -5.39 12.77 -0.23
CA PRO A 83 -5.54 14.08 -0.83
C PRO A 83 -4.79 14.18 -2.17
N GLY A 84 -5.12 15.20 -2.96
CA GLY A 84 -4.42 15.56 -4.19
C GLY A 84 -5.14 15.18 -5.49
N GLU A 85 -4.98 16.02 -6.51
CA GLU A 85 -5.65 15.89 -7.81
C GLU A 85 -5.36 14.56 -8.52
N TYR A 86 -4.14 14.05 -8.34
CA TYR A 86 -3.74 12.78 -8.95
C TYR A 86 -4.56 11.60 -8.43
N MET A 87 -4.74 11.48 -7.11
CA MET A 87 -5.55 10.40 -6.52
C MET A 87 -7.04 10.60 -6.77
N LYS A 88 -7.50 11.85 -6.78
CA LYS A 88 -8.87 12.20 -7.16
C LYS A 88 -9.18 11.74 -8.59
N SER A 89 -8.34 12.09 -9.56
CA SER A 89 -8.55 11.74 -10.97
C SER A 89 -8.60 10.22 -11.21
N TRP A 90 -7.78 9.44 -10.51
CA TRP A 90 -7.87 7.97 -10.53
C TRP A 90 -9.19 7.45 -9.93
N SER A 91 -9.57 7.95 -8.74
CA SER A 91 -10.82 7.56 -8.09
C SER A 91 -12.05 7.91 -8.94
N ASP A 92 -12.04 9.07 -9.58
CA ASP A 92 -13.10 9.52 -10.48
C ASP A 92 -13.19 8.60 -11.71
N MET A 93 -12.06 8.18 -12.29
CA MET A 93 -12.04 7.23 -13.41
C MET A 93 -12.61 5.85 -13.03
N ILE A 94 -12.20 5.27 -11.91
CA ILE A 94 -12.77 3.99 -11.44
C ILE A 94 -14.29 4.09 -11.23
N THR A 95 -14.76 5.24 -10.74
CA THR A 95 -16.19 5.49 -10.53
C THR A 95 -16.93 5.64 -11.85
N ALA A 96 -16.36 6.37 -12.82
CA ALA A 96 -16.93 6.55 -14.15
C ALA A 96 -17.03 5.24 -14.95
N GLU A 97 -16.10 4.31 -14.71
CA GLU A 97 -16.12 2.96 -15.29
C GLU A 97 -17.28 2.10 -14.73
N GLY A 98 -17.92 2.47 -13.63
CA GLY A 98 -19.01 1.68 -13.06
C GLY A 98 -18.57 0.30 -12.54
N LEU A 99 -17.30 0.17 -12.14
CA LEU A 99 -16.81 -1.00 -11.42
C LEU A 99 -17.44 -1.06 -10.03
N GLU A 100 -17.93 -2.24 -9.64
CA GLU A 100 -18.40 -2.48 -8.28
C GLU A 100 -17.20 -2.46 -7.33
N LYS A 101 -17.27 -1.64 -6.28
CA LYS A 101 -16.23 -1.52 -5.27
C LYS A 101 -16.60 -2.37 -4.06
N VAL A 102 -15.71 -3.28 -3.66
CA VAL A 102 -15.86 -4.09 -2.45
C VAL A 102 -14.76 -3.72 -1.46
N ASP A 103 -15.13 -3.49 -0.20
CA ASP A 103 -14.14 -3.24 0.85
C ASP A 103 -13.38 -4.53 1.20
N ILE A 104 -12.05 -4.52 1.01
CA ILE A 104 -11.18 -5.67 1.31
C ILE A 104 -10.38 -5.49 2.61
N SER A 105 -10.66 -4.43 3.37
CA SER A 105 -9.92 -4.08 4.59
C SER A 105 -9.77 -5.26 5.57
N THR A 106 -10.88 -5.91 5.91
CA THR A 106 -10.90 -7.00 6.90
C THR A 106 -10.11 -8.23 6.43
N VAL A 107 -10.29 -8.62 5.18
CA VAL A 107 -9.63 -9.83 4.65
C VAL A 107 -8.13 -9.62 4.49
N VAL A 108 -7.69 -8.43 4.09
CA VAL A 108 -6.25 -8.10 4.04
C VAL A 108 -5.66 -8.05 5.45
N ALA A 109 -6.38 -7.47 6.43
CA ALA A 109 -5.93 -7.46 7.82
C ALA A 109 -5.73 -8.88 8.36
N TYR A 110 -6.63 -9.81 8.01
CA TYR A 110 -6.48 -11.21 8.39
C TYR A 110 -5.31 -11.90 7.66
N THR A 111 -5.16 -11.67 6.35
CA THR A 111 -4.04 -12.21 5.56
C THR A 111 -2.68 -11.77 6.12
N MET A 112 -2.57 -10.53 6.58
CA MET A 112 -1.34 -9.97 7.15
C MET A 112 -1.23 -10.16 8.68
N ALA A 113 -2.13 -10.92 9.30
CA ALA A 113 -2.21 -11.02 10.77
C ALA A 113 -1.00 -11.76 11.35
N VAL A 114 -0.61 -12.88 10.72
CA VAL A 114 0.59 -13.65 11.07
C VAL A 114 1.82 -12.82 10.73
N LYS A 115 2.82 -12.84 11.62
CA LYS A 115 4.05 -12.06 11.48
C LYS A 115 5.23 -12.98 11.23
N GLU A 116 6.09 -12.59 10.32
CA GLU A 116 7.38 -13.23 10.09
C GLU A 116 8.36 -12.92 11.22
N ASP A 117 9.41 -13.73 11.37
CA ASP A 117 10.41 -13.55 12.42
C ASP A 117 11.04 -12.15 12.40
N GLY A 118 11.33 -11.62 11.21
CA GLY A 118 11.84 -10.25 11.05
C GLY A 118 10.86 -9.18 11.55
N GLU A 119 9.57 -9.34 11.26
CA GLU A 119 8.53 -8.44 11.75
C GLU A 119 8.36 -8.55 13.28
N LEU A 120 8.39 -9.76 13.83
CA LEU A 120 8.32 -10.00 15.27
C LEU A 120 9.50 -9.35 16.02
N VAL A 121 10.71 -9.39 15.44
CA VAL A 121 11.88 -8.70 16.00
C VAL A 121 11.65 -7.19 16.05
N LEU A 122 11.12 -6.60 14.97
CA LEU A 122 10.78 -5.17 14.93
C LEU A 122 9.70 -4.82 15.96
N MET A 123 8.66 -5.64 16.11
CA MET A 123 7.61 -5.43 17.12
C MET A 123 8.14 -5.50 18.54
N LYS A 124 9.00 -6.49 18.86
CA LYS A 124 9.66 -6.59 20.16
C LYS A 124 10.54 -5.38 20.46
N LYS A 125 11.27 -4.90 19.45
CA LYS A 125 12.11 -3.71 19.59
C LYS A 125 11.26 -2.46 19.85
N ALA A 126 10.15 -2.30 19.13
CA ALA A 126 9.21 -1.20 19.36
C ALA A 126 8.64 -1.25 20.79
N ALA A 127 8.19 -2.43 21.24
CA ALA A 127 7.66 -2.63 22.58
C ALA A 127 8.69 -2.29 23.67
N ALA A 128 9.94 -2.73 23.50
CA ALA A 128 11.01 -2.40 24.45
C ALA A 128 11.25 -0.89 24.56
N ILE A 129 11.25 -0.17 23.43
CA ILE A 129 11.39 1.29 23.43
C ILE A 129 10.18 1.94 24.12
N THR A 130 8.96 1.49 23.86
CA THR A 130 7.75 1.98 24.54
C THR A 130 7.82 1.76 26.05
N SER A 131 8.27 0.58 26.50
CA SER A 131 8.47 0.28 27.91
C SER A 131 9.54 1.18 28.54
N ASP A 132 10.63 1.46 27.84
CA ASP A 132 11.67 2.37 28.31
C ASP A 132 11.13 3.80 28.47
N VAL A 133 10.38 4.32 27.49
CA VAL A 133 9.76 5.65 27.58
C VAL A 133 8.77 5.71 28.74
N PHE A 134 7.97 4.66 28.94
CA PHE A 134 7.03 4.62 30.05
C PHE A 134 7.74 4.61 31.41
N THR A 135 8.70 3.71 31.58
CA THR A 135 9.35 3.46 32.88
C THR A 135 10.33 4.55 33.26
N LYS A 136 11.15 5.03 32.31
CA LYS A 136 12.26 5.95 32.58
C LYS A 136 11.88 7.42 32.43
N PHE A 137 10.78 7.73 31.77
CA PHE A 137 10.35 9.11 31.55
C PHE A 137 8.95 9.36 32.09
N PHE A 138 7.93 8.66 31.58
CA PHE A 138 6.55 8.98 31.94
C PHE A 138 6.27 8.76 33.42
N LYS A 139 6.68 7.60 33.98
CA LYS A 139 6.51 7.29 35.40
C LYS A 139 7.21 8.31 36.29
N GLU A 140 8.49 8.60 36.02
CA GLU A 140 9.27 9.59 36.77
C GLU A 140 8.59 10.97 36.72
N ARG A 141 8.14 11.38 35.52
CA ARG A 141 7.47 12.67 35.37
C ARG A 141 6.15 12.77 36.13
N VAL A 142 5.39 11.68 36.20
CA VAL A 142 4.17 11.63 37.01
C VAL A 142 4.49 11.75 38.50
N MET A 143 5.53 11.06 38.99
CA MET A 143 5.95 11.17 40.40
C MET A 143 6.38 12.60 40.74
N GLU A 144 7.19 13.24 39.89
CA GLU A 144 7.58 14.65 40.07
C GLU A 144 6.39 15.61 40.14
N ILE A 145 5.35 15.39 39.32
CA ILE A 145 4.15 16.26 39.32
C ILE A 145 3.36 16.06 40.62
N VAL A 146 3.17 14.81 41.06
CA VAL A 146 2.43 14.51 42.29
C VAL A 146 3.15 15.08 43.51
N ASP A 147 4.47 14.93 43.59
CA ASP A 147 5.28 15.44 44.70
C ASP A 147 5.38 16.97 44.72
N ALA A 148 5.12 17.65 43.59
CA ALA A 148 5.18 19.11 43.49
C ALA A 148 3.85 19.82 43.81
N ASP A 149 2.74 19.08 43.88
CA ASP A 149 1.42 19.60 44.27
C ASP A 149 1.13 19.43 45.79
N GLU A 150 2.11 18.96 46.57
CA GLU A 150 2.19 19.10 48.05
C GLU A 150 3.03 20.33 48.45
#